data_AF-A0A9X2AUQ3-F1
#
_entry.id   AF-A0A9X2AUQ3-F1
#
_cell.length_a   1.000
_cell.length_b   1.000
_cell.length_c   1.000
_cell.angle_alpha   90.00
_cell.angle_beta   90.00
_cell.angle_gamma   90.00
#
_symmetry.space_group_name_H-M   'P 1'
#
loop_
_entity.id
_entity.type
_entity.pdbx_description
1 polymer ?
#
loop_
_entity_poly.entity_id
_entity_poly.type
_entity_poly.pdbx_seq_one_letter_code
_entity_poly.pdbx_strand_id
1 'polypeptide(L)'
;MTCSNCNKRLNIGMIHKREPQTGRKYKSCPHCSDANNGEHVFHPYPSSFGKTPARISARNPEGYQSYCIDCRKLDKGVQSQTYRNGKTCSSLI
;
A
#
# COMPACT_ATOMS: atom_id res chain seq x y z
N MET A 1 12.04 -3.35 8.29
CA MET A 1 11.07 -4.14 9.08
C MET A 1 10.23 -5.05 8.17
N THR A 2 9.77 -6.18 8.69
CA THR A 2 8.89 -7.15 8.02
C THR A 2 7.48 -7.10 8.61
N CYS A 3 6.48 -7.43 7.80
CA CYS A 3 5.10 -7.55 8.25
C CYS A 3 4.93 -8.79 9.15
N SER A 4 4.40 -8.61 10.35
CA SER A 4 4.15 -9.69 11.32
C SER A 4 3.14 -10.73 10.83
N ASN A 5 2.28 -10.39 9.85
CA ASN A 5 1.26 -11.29 9.34
C ASN A 5 1.71 -12.10 8.12
N CYS A 6 2.36 -11.47 7.14
CA CYS A 6 2.70 -12.15 5.87
C CYS A 6 4.21 -12.39 5.69
N ASN A 7 5.03 -12.00 6.65
CA ASN A 7 6.50 -12.14 6.66
C ASN A 7 7.24 -11.44 5.50
N LYS A 8 6.55 -10.63 4.70
CA LYS A 8 7.16 -9.83 3.62
C LYS A 8 7.62 -8.47 4.14
N ARG A 9 8.63 -7.86 3.50
CA ARG A 9 9.16 -6.53 3.88
C ARG A 9 8.08 -5.44 3.78
N LEU A 10 8.01 -4.54 4.77
CA LEU A 10 7.00 -3.46 4.81
C LEU A 10 7.13 -2.46 3.66
N ASN A 11 8.33 -2.30 3.10
CA ASN A 11 8.59 -1.38 2.00
C ASN A 11 8.13 -1.89 0.61
N ILE A 12 7.52 -3.07 0.53
CA ILE A 12 7.01 -3.61 -0.75
C ILE A 12 5.64 -2.99 -1.06
N GLY A 13 5.59 -2.15 -2.09
CA GLY A 13 4.39 -1.41 -2.49
C GLY A 13 3.56 -2.05 -3.59
N MET A 14 3.79 -3.32 -3.92
CA MET A 14 3.05 -4.03 -4.98
C MET A 14 2.31 -5.26 -4.46
N ILE A 15 2.13 -5.37 -3.14
CA ILE A 15 1.34 -6.45 -2.55
C ILE A 15 -0.13 -6.10 -2.73
N HIS A 16 -0.89 -7.03 -3.32
CA HIS A 16 -2.33 -6.91 -3.46
C HIS A 16 -3.02 -7.93 -2.58
N LYS A 17 -4.14 -7.53 -1.99
CA LYS A 17 -5.05 -8.41 -1.26
C LYS A 17 -6.49 -8.13 -1.69
N ARG A 18 -7.35 -9.12 -1.51
CA ARG A 18 -8.80 -8.95 -1.65
C ARG A 18 -9.43 -9.08 -0.28
N GLU A 19 -10.37 -8.20 0.02
CA GLU A 19 -11.18 -8.33 1.22
C GLU A 19 -12.15 -9.53 1.05
N PRO A 20 -12.15 -10.51 1.97
CA PRO A 20 -12.95 -11.73 1.81
C PRO A 20 -14.45 -11.47 1.68
N GLN A 21 -14.98 -10.50 2.42
CA GLN A 21 -16.42 -10.22 2.48
C GLN A 21 -16.96 -9.54 1.22
N THR A 22 -16.19 -8.60 0.65
CA THR A 22 -16.68 -7.74 -0.45
C THR A 22 -16.00 -8.04 -1.79
N GLY A 23 -14.91 -8.80 -1.79
CA GLY A 23 -14.04 -9.02 -2.95
C GLY A 23 -13.26 -7.78 -3.40
N ARG A 24 -13.38 -6.64 -2.69
CA ARG A 24 -12.71 -5.39 -3.04
C ARG A 24 -11.20 -5.57 -3.01
N LYS A 25 -10.52 -5.03 -4.01
CA LYS A 25 -9.07 -5.10 -4.15
C LYS A 25 -8.41 -3.97 -3.37
N TYR A 26 -7.35 -4.31 -2.67
CA TYR A 26 -6.50 -3.36 -1.97
C TYR A 26 -5.04 -3.61 -2.33
N LYS A 27 -4.23 -2.55 -2.21
CA LYS A 27 -2.79 -2.57 -2.47
C LYS A 27 -2.04 -1.95 -1.30
N SER A 28 -0.87 -2.49 -0.97
CA SER A 28 -0.06 -1.99 0.13
C SER A 28 0.56 -0.62 -0.20
N CYS A 29 0.57 0.29 0.77
CA CYS A 29 1.37 1.51 0.71
C CYS A 29 2.60 1.37 1.63
N PRO A 30 3.83 1.39 1.08
CA PRO A 30 5.08 1.31 1.85
C PRO A 30 5.18 2.36 2.96
N HIS A 31 4.84 3.62 2.67
CA HIS A 31 4.97 4.70 3.63
C HIS A 31 3.97 4.58 4.80
N CYS A 32 2.74 4.14 4.52
CA CYS A 32 1.78 3.81 5.58
C CYS A 32 2.20 2.57 6.37
N SER A 33 2.75 1.56 5.69
CA SER A 33 3.20 0.32 6.34
C SER A 33 4.38 0.58 7.28
N ASP A 34 5.30 1.45 6.87
CA ASP A 34 6.43 1.92 7.69
C ASP A 34 5.93 2.69 8.92
N ALA A 35 5.02 3.65 8.72
CA ALA A 35 4.43 4.43 9.82
C ALA A 35 3.60 3.59 10.81
N ASN A 36 3.03 2.47 10.37
CA ASN A 36 2.27 1.54 11.19
C ASN A 36 3.16 0.62 12.05
N ASN A 37 4.45 0.51 11.73
CA ASN A 37 5.48 -0.16 12.54
C ASN A 37 5.14 -1.61 12.98
N GLY A 38 4.52 -2.42 12.11
CA GLY A 38 4.27 -3.83 12.43
C GLY A 38 3.59 -4.64 11.33
N GLU A 39 2.65 -4.02 10.61
CA GLU A 39 1.93 -4.68 9.51
C GLU A 39 1.87 -3.84 8.25
N HIS A 40 1.71 -4.50 7.10
CA HIS A 40 1.34 -3.81 5.87
C HIS A 40 0.01 -3.10 6.04
N VAL A 41 -0.03 -1.87 5.52
CA VAL A 41 -1.25 -1.08 5.43
C VAL A 41 -1.69 -1.00 3.98
N PHE A 42 -2.96 -1.33 3.76
CA PHE A 42 -3.59 -1.50 2.46
C PHE A 42 -4.65 -0.41 2.22
N HIS A 43 -4.64 0.13 1.01
CA HIS A 43 -5.64 1.11 0.55
C HIS A 43 -6.37 0.61 -0.69
N PRO A 44 -7.60 1.12 -0.95
CA PRO A 44 -8.38 0.75 -2.12
C PRO A 44 -7.58 0.81 -3.42
N TYR A 45 -7.64 -0.26 -4.19
CA TYR A 45 -6.97 -0.37 -5.47
C TYR A 45 -8.01 -0.49 -6.60
N PRO A 46 -7.91 0.33 -7.67
CA PRO A 46 -6.81 1.24 -8.00
C PRO A 46 -6.93 2.68 -7.46
N SER A 47 -8.08 3.06 -6.89
CA SER A 47 -8.47 4.46 -6.67
C SER A 47 -7.51 5.27 -5.80
N SER A 48 -6.79 4.66 -4.86
CA SER A 48 -5.91 5.40 -3.94
C SER A 48 -4.46 5.60 -4.41
N PHE A 49 -4.06 5.13 -5.60
CA PHE A 49 -2.63 5.13 -6.01
C PHE A 49 -2.30 6.03 -7.21
N GLY A 50 -3.22 6.15 -8.17
CA GLY A 50 -2.97 6.86 -9.42
C GLY A 50 -1.91 6.19 -10.31
N LYS A 51 -1.79 6.67 -11.55
CA LYS A 51 -0.92 6.10 -12.60
C LYS A 51 0.14 7.11 -13.06
N THR A 52 1.23 6.62 -13.62
CA THR A 52 2.18 7.43 -14.40
C THR A 52 2.90 6.54 -15.43
N PRO A 53 3.22 7.06 -16.63
CA PRO A 53 3.99 6.32 -17.64
C PRO A 53 5.34 5.82 -17.11
N ALA A 54 6.03 6.59 -16.26
CA ALA A 54 7.33 6.21 -15.71
C ALA A 54 7.32 4.97 -14.80
N ARG A 55 6.13 4.49 -14.42
CA ARG A 55 5.96 3.30 -13.57
C ARG A 55 5.50 2.08 -14.36
N ILE A 56 5.30 2.21 -15.67
CA ILE A 56 4.93 1.11 -16.55
C ILE A 56 6.10 0.15 -16.66
N SER A 57 5.82 -1.14 -16.44
CA SER A 57 6.78 -2.24 -16.62
C SER A 57 6.01 -3.54 -16.85
N ALA A 58 6.70 -4.61 -17.24
CA ALA A 58 6.06 -5.93 -17.41
C ALA A 58 5.30 -6.41 -16.15
N ARG A 59 5.74 -6.01 -14.95
CA ARG A 59 5.10 -6.36 -13.67
C ARG A 59 4.10 -5.32 -13.15
N ASN A 60 4.00 -4.17 -13.81
CA ASN A 60 3.07 -3.08 -13.50
C ASN A 60 2.65 -2.41 -14.82
N PRO A 61 1.90 -3.12 -15.70
CA PRO A 61 1.61 -2.65 -17.05
C PRO A 61 0.80 -1.34 -17.04
N GLU A 62 -0.02 -1.15 -16.01
CA GLU A 62 -0.86 0.02 -15.83
C GLU A 62 -0.13 1.24 -15.24
N GLY A 63 1.13 1.08 -14.83
CA GLY A 63 1.92 2.18 -14.29
C GLY A 63 1.44 2.74 -12.95
N TYR A 64 0.85 1.92 -12.07
CA TYR A 64 0.43 2.38 -10.76
C TYR A 64 1.61 2.79 -9.87
N GLN A 65 1.40 3.80 -9.05
CA GLN A 65 2.41 4.28 -8.12
C GLN A 65 2.62 3.30 -6.96
N SER A 66 3.83 3.29 -6.38
CA SER A 66 4.09 2.50 -5.16
C SER A 66 3.26 3.02 -3.98
N TYR A 67 3.19 4.33 -3.81
CA TYR A 67 2.61 4.99 -2.63
C TYR A 67 1.19 5.46 -2.93
N CYS A 68 0.33 5.53 -1.89
CA CYS A 68 -1.00 6.11 -2.04
C CYS A 68 -0.89 7.62 -2.31
N ILE A 69 -1.95 8.20 -2.87
CA ILE A 69 -2.01 9.62 -3.26
C ILE A 69 -1.67 10.53 -2.08
N ASP A 70 -2.16 10.23 -0.88
CA ASP A 70 -1.92 11.05 0.30
C ASP A 70 -0.43 11.03 0.70
N CYS A 71 0.19 9.85 0.74
CA CYS A 71 1.62 9.74 1.03
C CYS A 71 2.51 10.34 -0.06
N ARG A 72 2.04 10.44 -1.31
CA ARG A 72 2.78 11.09 -2.39
C ARG A 72 2.81 12.61 -2.27
N LYS A 73 1.89 13.20 -1.50
CA LYS A 73 1.81 14.64 -1.25
C LYS A 73 2.59 15.08 -0.01
N LEU A 74 3.10 14.13 0.78
CA LEU A 74 3.87 14.43 1.98
C LEU A 74 5.29 14.89 1.61
N ASP A 75 5.79 15.83 2.40
CA ASP A 75 7.19 16.22 2.37
C ASP A 75 8.10 15.07 2.81
N LYS A 76 9.35 15.11 2.35
CA LYS A 76 10.35 14.10 2.70
C LYS A 76 10.57 14.06 4.21
N GLY A 77 10.55 12.86 4.79
CA GLY A 77 10.76 12.64 6.22
C GLY A 77 9.51 12.79 7.09
N VAL A 78 8.39 13.27 6.53
CA VAL A 78 7.13 13.35 7.27
C VAL A 78 6.50 11.98 7.38
N GLN A 79 6.25 11.51 8.60
CA GLN A 79 5.57 10.23 8.83
C GLN A 79 4.12 10.28 8.32
N SER A 80 3.68 9.23 7.64
CA SER A 80 2.30 9.11 7.19
C SER A 80 1.35 9.08 8.39
N GLN A 81 0.26 9.85 8.32
CA GLN A 81 -0.89 9.74 9.23
C GLN A 81 -2.04 8.93 8.60
N THR A 82 -2.05 8.82 7.27
CA THR A 82 -3.05 8.07 6.49
C THR A 82 -3.00 6.57 6.77
N TYR A 83 -1.94 6.06 7.42
CA TYR A 83 -1.87 4.64 7.82
C TYR A 83 -3.07 4.21 8.67
N ARG A 84 -3.65 5.13 9.47
CA ARG A 84 -4.84 4.89 10.30
C ARG A 84 -6.12 4.65 9.50
N ASN A 85 -6.15 5.09 8.23
CA ASN A 85 -7.30 4.96 7.33
C ASN A 85 -7.21 3.71 6.44
N GLY A 86 -6.11 2.95 6.52
CA GLY A 86 -5.92 1.74 5.74
C GLY A 86 -6.32 0.47 6.49
N LYS A 87 -6.46 -0.62 5.74
CA LYS A 87 -6.68 -1.96 6.27
C LYS A 87 -5.33 -2.58 6.65
N THR A 88 -5.23 -3.24 7.80
CA THR A 88 -4.00 -3.97 8.15
C THR A 88 -3.92 -5.28 7.36
N CYS A 89 -2.73 -5.86 7.31
CA CYS A 89 -2.51 -7.14 6.64
C CYS A 89 -3.37 -8.25 7.24
N SER A 90 -3.48 -8.27 8.57
CA SER A 90 -4.32 -9.16 9.35
C SER A 90 -5.83 -9.01 9.08
N SER A 91 -6.32 -7.82 8.74
CA SER A 91 -7.76 -7.60 8.49
C SER A 91 -8.21 -8.02 7.08
N LEU A 92 -7.31 -8.52 6.24
CA LEU A 92 -7.55 -8.92 4.85
C LEU A 92 -7.16 -10.39 4.61
N ILE A 93 -7.31 -11.24 5.63
CA ILE A 93 -7.17 -12.69 5.54
C ILE A 93 -8.56 -13.31 5.46
#